data_AF-A7I118-F1
#
_entry.id   AF-A7I118-F1
#
_cell.length_a   1.000
_cell.length_b   1.000
_cell.length_c   1.000
_cell.angle_alpha   90.00
_cell.angle_beta   90.00
_cell.angle_gamma   90.00
#
_symmetry.space_group_name_H-M   'P 1'
#
loop_
_entity.id
_entity.type
_entity.pdbx_description
1 polymer ?
#
loop_
_entity_poly.entity_id
_entity_poly.type
_entity_poly.pdbx_seq_one_letter_code
_entity_poly.pdbx_strand_id
1 'polypeptide(L)' 'MSFKQILKFYIGGFRNMKLGKTLWLIVLIKIAVIILIFKMLFFNETINTKFDSKNEKINFVYENLIKDVK' A
#
# COMPACT_ATOMS: atom_id res chain seq x y z
N MET A 1 -26.71 22.99 10.61
CA MET A 1 -25.75 23.11 9.49
C MET A 1 -25.63 21.75 8.84
N SER A 2 -25.97 21.62 7.56
CA SER A 2 -26.04 20.30 6.91
C SER A 2 -24.65 19.85 6.46
N PHE A 3 -24.29 18.58 6.63
CA PHE A 3 -23.02 18.00 6.14
C PHE A 3 -22.76 18.30 4.66
N LYS A 4 -23.82 18.42 3.85
CA LYS A 4 -23.73 18.80 2.42
C LYS A 4 -23.09 20.18 2.20
N GLN A 5 -23.29 21.13 3.12
CA GLN A 5 -22.72 22.48 3.04
C GLN A 5 -21.22 22.48 3.34
N ILE A 6 -20.81 21.69 4.34
CA ILE A 6 -19.39 21.52 4.73
C ILE A 6 -18.61 20.90 3.56
N LEU A 7 -19.17 19.86 2.92
CA LEU A 7 -18.56 19.24 1.74
C LEU A 7 -18.46 20.20 0.55
N LYS A 8 -19.53 20.96 0.24
CA LYS A 8 -19.48 21.98 -0.82
C LYS A 8 -18.43 23.06 -0.56
N PHE A 9 -18.28 23.49 0.68
CA PHE A 9 -17.27 24.48 1.06
C PHE A 9 -15.85 23.92 0.89
N TYR A 10 -15.59 22.69 1.36
CA TYR A 10 -14.28 22.06 1.21
C TYR A 10 -13.91 21.83 -0.27
N ILE A 11 -14.84 21.28 -1.06
CA ILE A 11 -14.66 21.07 -2.50
C ILE A 11 -14.47 22.41 -3.22
N GLY A 12 -15.28 23.42 -2.90
CA GLY A 12 -15.19 24.76 -3.48
C GLY A 12 -13.87 25.46 -3.16
N GLY A 13 -13.45 25.43 -1.90
CA GLY A 13 -12.18 25.96 -1.43
C GLY A 13 -10.99 25.26 -2.10
N PHE A 14 -10.97 23.92 -2.09
CA PHE A 14 -9.92 23.13 -2.71
C PHE A 14 -9.84 23.38 -4.23
N ARG A 15 -10.98 23.53 -4.92
CA ARG A 15 -11.02 23.83 -6.35
C ARG A 15 -10.47 25.21 -6.69
N ASN A 16 -10.65 26.20 -5.83
CA ASN A 16 -10.16 27.56 -6.07
C ASN A 16 -8.69 27.77 -5.64
N MET A 17 -8.10 26.82 -4.92
CA MET A 17 -6.70 26.90 -4.48
C MET A 17 -5.73 26.44 -5.58
N LYS A 18 -4.66 27.21 -5.80
CA LYS A 18 -3.52 26.81 -6.66
C LYS A 18 -2.45 26.08 -5.86
N LEU A 19 -2.00 26.68 -4.75
CA LEU A 19 -0.97 26.11 -3.87
C LEU A 19 -1.38 24.75 -3.27
N GLY A 20 -2.61 24.64 -2.78
CA GLY A 20 -3.11 23.40 -2.16
C GLY A 20 -3.15 22.22 -3.13
N LYS A 21 -3.49 22.46 -4.41
CA LYS A 21 -3.47 21.43 -5.45
C LYS A 21 -2.05 20.96 -5.77
N THR A 22 -1.11 21.90 -5.86
CA THR A 22 0.31 21.58 -6.08
C THR A 22 0.88 20.76 -4.92
N LEU A 23 0.59 21.14 -3.68
CA LEU A 23 1.00 20.37 -2.50
C LEU A 23 0.38 18.96 -2.49
N TRP A 24 -0.91 18.84 -2.78
CA TRP A 24 -1.57 17.54 -2.88
C TRP A 24 -0.97 16.65 -3.97
N LEU A 25 -0.61 17.23 -5.12
CA LEU A 25 0.09 16.51 -6.18
C LEU A 25 1.45 15.98 -5.70
N ILE A 26 2.22 16.82 -4.99
CA ILE A 26 3.51 16.42 -4.40
C ILE A 26 3.33 15.27 -3.40
N VAL A 27 2.31 15.36 -2.53
CA VAL A 27 2.00 14.29 -1.56
C VAL A 27 1.64 12.99 -2.27
N LEU A 28 0.79 13.04 -3.30
CA LEU A 28 0.43 11.86 -4.10
C LEU A 28 1.65 11.20 -4.75
N ILE A 29 2.54 12.00 -5.35
CA ILE A 29 3.78 11.50 -5.93
C ILE A 29 4.65 10.83 -4.85
N LYS A 30 4.79 11.48 -3.68
CA LYS A 30 5.57 10.94 -2.57
C LYS A 30 5.03 9.59 -2.10
N ILE A 31 3.71 9.47 -1.96
CA ILE A 31 3.04 8.21 -1.57
C ILE A 31 3.29 7.14 -2.62
N ALA A 32 3.15 7.46 -3.92
CA ALA A 32 3.42 6.53 -5.00
C ALA A 32 4.87 6.02 -4.98
N VAL A 33 5.85 6.92 -4.77
CA VAL A 33 7.27 6.57 -4.68
C VAL A 33 7.55 5.66 -3.47
N ILE A 34 6.98 5.98 -2.30
CA ILE A 34 7.14 5.16 -1.09
C ILE A 34 6.56 3.76 -1.31
N ILE A 35 5.38 3.65 -1.92
CA ILE A 35 4.77 2.35 -2.24
C ILE A 35 5.63 1.57 -3.23
N LEU A 36 6.20 2.23 -4.24
CA LEU A 36 7.05 1.59 -5.25
C LEU A 36 8.33 1.03 -4.61
N ILE A 37 9.01 1.85 -3.78
CA ILE A 37 10.23 1.45 -3.07
C ILE A 37 9.91 0.35 -2.06
N PHE A 38 8.83 0.50 -1.28
CA PHE A 38 8.38 -0.53 -0.36
C PHE A 38 8.09 -1.84 -1.10
N LYS A 39 7.43 -1.78 -2.25
CA LYS A 39 7.18 -2.96 -3.08
C LYS A 39 8.49 -3.61 -3.54
N MET A 40 9.44 -2.82 -4.01
CA MET A 40 10.72 -3.33 -4.51
C MET A 40 11.60 -3.91 -3.39
N LEU A 41 11.58 -3.32 -2.19
CA LEU A 41 12.39 -3.78 -1.07
C LEU A 41 11.75 -4.94 -0.30
N PHE A 42 10.43 -4.92 -0.06
CA PHE A 42 9.75 -5.92 0.77
C PHE A 42 9.25 -7.14 -0.03
N PHE A 43 9.10 -7.04 -1.37
CA PHE A 43 8.60 -8.15 -2.20
C PHE A 43 9.68 -8.80 -3.08
N ASN A 44 10.96 -8.75 -2.69
CA ASN A 44 12.01 -9.46 -3.42
C ASN A 44 11.93 -10.98 -3.26
N GLU A 45 11.36 -11.47 -2.14
CA GLU A 45 11.35 -12.89 -1.84
C GLU A 45 9.92 -13.37 -1.62
N THR A 46 9.35 -14.01 -2.64
CA THR A 46 8.09 -14.74 -2.50
C THR A 46 8.38 -16.23 -2.30
N ILE A 47 7.49 -16.95 -1.63
CA ILE A 47 7.61 -18.41 -1.44
C ILE A 47 7.80 -19.13 -2.79
N ASN A 48 7.29 -18.56 -3.88
CA ASN A 48 7.46 -19.10 -5.23
C ASN A 48 8.86 -18.91 -5.82
N THR A 49 9.62 -17.91 -5.38
CA THR A 49 11.00 -17.66 -5.86
C THR A 49 12.05 -18.37 -5.01
N LYS A 50 11.68 -18.87 -3.82
CA LYS A 50 12.57 -19.59 -2.89
C LYS A 50 12.60 -21.11 -3.06
N PHE A 51 11.60 -21.70 -3.71
CA PHE A 51 11.47 -23.16 -3.83
C PHE A 51 11.13 -23.54 -5.27
N ASP A 52 12.01 -24.31 -5.91
CA ASP A 52 11.83 -24.81 -7.28
C ASP A 52 10.85 -25.99 -7.34
N SER A 53 10.77 -26.79 -6.27
CA SER A 53 9.90 -27.98 -6.20
C SER A 53 8.62 -27.72 -5.42
N LYS A 54 7.49 -28.11 -6.01
CA LYS A 54 6.16 -28.04 -5.37
C LYS A 54 6.12 -28.80 -4.03
N ASN A 55 6.88 -29.89 -3.89
CA ASN A 55 6.91 -30.71 -2.67
C ASN A 55 7.67 -30.01 -1.54
N GLU A 56 8.78 -29.34 -1.82
CA GLU A 56 9.54 -28.58 -0.82
C GLU A 56 8.74 -27.41 -0.27
N LYS A 57 8.00 -26.74 -1.17
CA LYS A 57 7.09 -25.65 -0.79
C LYS A 57 6.00 -26.13 0.17
N ILE A 58 5.37 -27.27 -0.11
CA ILE A 58 4.31 -27.84 0.74
C ILE A 58 4.89 -28.17 2.12
N ASN A 59 6.06 -28.80 2.16
CA ASN A 59 6.69 -29.20 3.42
C ASN A 59 7.08 -27.98 4.27
N PHE A 60 7.64 -26.93 3.65
CA PHE A 60 7.96 -25.68 4.35
C PHE A 60 6.71 -25.01 4.95
N VAL A 61 5.59 -24.97 4.23
CA VAL A 61 4.33 -24.40 4.74
C VAL A 61 3.78 -25.24 5.89
N TYR A 62 3.80 -26.57 5.75
CA TYR A 62 3.29 -27.49 6.76
C TYR A 62 4.05 -27.35 8.09
N GLU A 63 5.38 -27.30 8.03
CA GLU A 63 6.25 -27.11 9.21
C GLU A 63 5.99 -25.77 9.92
N ASN A 64 5.85 -24.67 9.18
CA ASN A 64 5.61 -23.36 9.79
C ASN A 64 4.20 -23.25 10.41
N LEU A 65 3.16 -23.82 9.76
CA LEU A 65 1.80 -23.82 10.31
C LEU A 65 1.67 -24.63 11.59
N ILE A 66 2.42 -25.72 11.73
CA ILE A 66 2.41 -26.56 12.94
C ILE A 66 3.21 -25.91 14.07
N LYS A 67 4.29 -25.19 13.72
CA LYS A 67 5.15 -24.51 14.70
C LYS A 67 4.44 -23.35 15.41
N ASP A 68 3.53 -22.65 14.73
CA ASP A 68 2.71 -21.56 15.29
C ASP A 68 1.54 -22.04 16.17
N VAL A 69 1.20 -23.34 16.11
CA VAL A 69 0.10 -23.94 16.89
C VAL A 69 0.58 -24.49 18.24
N LYS A 70 1.89 -24.39 18.54
CA LYS A 70 2.49 -24.87 19.79
C LYS A 70 2.83 -23.73 20.74
#